data_AF-A0A1H8WCF5-F1
#
_entry.id   AF-A0A1H8WCF5-F1
#
_cell.length_a   1.000
_cell.length_b   1.000
_cell.length_c   1.000
_cell.angle_alpha   90.00
_cell.angle_beta   90.00
_cell.angle_gamma   90.00
#
_symmetry.space_group_name_H-M   'P 1'
#
loop_
_entity.id
_entity.type
_entity.pdbx_description
1 polymer ?
#
loop_
_entity_poly.entity_id
_entity_poly.type
_entity_poly.pdbx_seq_one_letter_code
_entity_poly.pdbx_strand_id
1 'polypeptide(L)'
;MTEQLLNEVVGDGDHSFADSEYIRDWFIDVGREYVANADDPTTEQVATLVEHFEDTAPADIDDETLALLWTMGSILRWMLDELPLQGETTDPEWLRQRLQLWSGTVGDESQ
;
A
#
# COMPACT_ATOMS: atom_id res chain seq x y z
N MET A 1 -8.04 16.74 14.41
CA MET A 1 -8.22 15.26 14.47
C MET A 1 -7.61 14.58 13.25
N THR A 2 -7.57 15.22 12.08
CA THR A 2 -6.84 14.80 10.89
C THR A 2 -5.31 14.85 11.04
N GLU A 3 -4.78 15.90 11.68
CA GLU A 3 -3.33 16.06 11.92
C GLU A 3 -2.72 14.97 12.80
N GLN A 4 -3.53 14.39 13.70
CA GLN A 4 -3.07 13.37 14.64
C GLN A 4 -2.98 11.99 13.99
N LEU A 5 -3.88 11.70 13.04
CA LEU A 5 -3.82 10.48 12.22
C LEU A 5 -2.65 10.53 11.23
N LEU A 6 -2.34 11.71 10.66
CA LEU A 6 -1.18 11.90 9.79
C LEU A 6 0.13 11.61 10.54
N ASN A 7 0.28 12.10 11.77
CA ASN A 7 1.48 11.84 12.58
C ASN A 7 1.58 10.39 13.12
N GLU A 8 0.50 9.62 13.13
CA GLU A 8 0.50 8.24 13.63
C GLU A 8 0.73 7.23 12.49
N VAL A 9 0.27 7.55 11.28
CA VAL A 9 0.52 6.77 10.06
C VAL A 9 1.94 7.02 9.51
N VAL A 10 2.44 8.26 9.65
CA VAL A 10 3.87 8.57 9.49
C VAL A 10 4.55 8.15 10.79
N GLY A 11 4.73 6.84 10.96
CA GLY A 11 5.42 6.28 12.12
C GLY A 11 6.76 6.98 12.35
N ASP A 12 7.19 6.98 13.62
CA ASP A 12 8.43 7.50 14.24
C ASP A 12 9.73 6.99 13.57
N GLY A 13 9.80 7.11 12.25
CA GLY A 13 10.92 6.88 11.38
C GLY A 13 11.33 8.23 10.85
N ASP A 14 12.58 8.57 11.09
CA ASP A 14 13.31 9.77 10.65
C ASP A 14 13.44 9.84 9.11
N HIS A 15 12.34 9.65 8.37
CA HIS A 15 12.21 10.03 6.98
C HIS A 15 11.75 11.47 7.00
N SER A 16 12.71 12.38 7.15
CA SER A 16 12.52 13.72 6.63
C SER A 16 11.94 13.59 5.22
N PHE A 17 10.81 14.25 4.93
CA PHE A 17 10.25 14.40 3.57
C PHE A 17 11.24 15.03 2.56
N ALA A 18 12.50 15.23 2.95
CA ALA A 18 13.61 15.79 2.19
C ALA A 18 14.06 14.96 0.97
N ASP A 19 13.46 13.81 0.69
CA ASP A 19 13.76 13.04 -0.52
C ASP A 19 12.48 12.75 -1.32
N SER A 20 12.02 13.79 -2.04
CA SER A 20 10.83 13.71 -2.90
C SER A 20 11.03 12.73 -4.06
N GLU A 21 12.27 12.53 -4.51
CA GLU A 21 12.62 11.53 -5.53
C GLU A 21 12.39 10.12 -4.98
N TYR A 22 12.91 9.84 -3.78
CA TYR A 22 12.68 8.55 -3.13
C TYR A 22 11.19 8.22 -2.92
N ILE A 23 10.41 9.16 -2.35
CA ILE A 23 8.98 8.90 -2.06
C ILE A 23 8.20 8.65 -3.35
N ARG A 24 8.44 9.46 -4.38
CA ARG A 24 7.80 9.32 -5.68
C ARG A 24 8.16 8.00 -6.34
N ASP A 25 9.44 7.68 -6.43
CA ASP A 25 9.91 6.48 -7.12
C ASP A 25 9.45 5.21 -6.41
N TRP A 26 9.47 5.21 -5.07
CA TRP A 26 8.92 4.12 -4.28
C TRP A 26 7.41 3.94 -4.51
N PHE A 27 6.63 5.03 -4.54
CA PHE A 27 5.21 4.95 -4.87
C PHE A 27 4.96 4.38 -6.27
N ILE A 28 5.74 4.82 -7.28
CA ILE A 28 5.66 4.31 -8.66
C ILE A 28 5.93 2.80 -8.69
N ASP A 29 6.99 2.35 -8.03
CA ASP A 29 7.38 0.94 -8.00
C ASP A 29 6.29 0.06 -7.34
N VAL A 30 5.80 0.47 -6.15
CA VAL A 30 4.71 -0.23 -5.47
C VAL A 30 3.42 -0.20 -6.30
N GLY A 31 3.09 0.94 -6.90
CA GLY A 31 1.91 1.10 -7.74
C GLY A 31 1.94 0.20 -8.99
N ARG A 32 3.10 0.06 -9.65
CA ARG A 32 3.29 -0.87 -10.77
C ARG A 32 3.14 -2.32 -10.34
N GLU A 33 3.73 -2.69 -9.20
CA GLU A 33 3.58 -4.03 -8.63
C GLU A 33 2.11 -4.32 -8.31
N TYR A 34 1.41 -3.37 -7.71
CA TYR A 34 -0.02 -3.47 -7.43
C TYR A 34 -0.83 -3.69 -8.71
N VAL A 35 -0.63 -2.85 -9.73
CA VAL A 35 -1.35 -2.95 -11.00
C VAL A 35 -1.11 -4.28 -11.70
N ALA A 36 0.09 -4.85 -11.58
CA ALA A 36 0.41 -6.13 -12.20
C ALA A 36 -0.21 -7.34 -11.48
N ASN A 37 -0.50 -7.22 -10.18
CA ASN A 37 -0.91 -8.35 -9.33
C ASN A 37 -2.34 -8.27 -8.80
N ALA A 38 -2.97 -7.09 -8.86
CA ALA A 38 -4.31 -6.85 -8.35
C ALA A 38 -5.39 -6.85 -9.43
N ASP A 39 -6.41 -7.68 -9.21
CA ASP A 39 -7.66 -7.76 -9.97
C ASP A 39 -8.81 -7.20 -9.12
N ASP A 40 -8.83 -5.87 -8.96
CA ASP A 40 -9.82 -5.15 -8.18
C ASP A 40 -10.17 -3.80 -8.84
N PRO A 41 -11.26 -3.12 -8.41
CA PRO A 41 -11.78 -1.95 -9.11
C PRO A 41 -10.91 -0.69 -8.98
N THR A 42 -9.81 -0.73 -8.20
CA THR A 42 -8.89 0.39 -7.99
C THR A 42 -7.67 0.36 -8.92
N THR A 43 -7.42 -0.77 -9.59
CA THR A 43 -6.26 -0.99 -10.48
C THR A 43 -6.14 0.09 -11.57
N GLU A 44 -7.24 0.48 -12.21
CA GLU A 44 -7.23 1.51 -13.28
C GLU A 44 -6.84 2.89 -12.76
N GLN A 45 -7.31 3.25 -11.56
CA GLN A 45 -7.01 4.54 -10.93
C GLN A 45 -5.56 4.58 -10.44
N VAL A 46 -5.06 3.47 -9.88
CA VAL A 46 -3.64 3.37 -9.49
C VAL A 46 -2.75 3.48 -10.73
N ALA A 47 -3.08 2.81 -11.83
CA ALA A 47 -2.32 2.94 -13.09
C ALA A 47 -2.27 4.38 -13.61
N THR A 48 -3.39 5.11 -13.54
CA THR A 48 -3.46 6.53 -13.94
C THR A 48 -2.57 7.41 -13.06
N LEU A 49 -2.55 7.17 -11.75
CA LEU A 49 -1.71 7.92 -10.81
C LEU A 49 -0.23 7.63 -11.04
N VAL A 50 0.14 6.37 -11.26
CA VAL A 50 1.51 5.97 -11.59
C VAL A 50 2.00 6.69 -12.85
N GLU A 51 1.22 6.66 -13.94
CA GLU A 51 1.57 7.37 -15.19
C GLU A 51 1.75 8.88 -14.95
N HIS A 52 0.85 9.50 -14.18
CA HIS A 52 0.95 10.93 -13.86
C HIS A 52 2.25 11.27 -13.12
N PHE A 53 2.62 10.49 -12.09
CA PHE A 53 3.80 10.78 -11.29
C PHE A 53 5.10 10.36 -11.99
N GLU A 54 5.08 9.39 -12.91
CA GLU A 54 6.22 9.04 -13.78
C GLU A 54 6.69 10.21 -14.66
N ASP A 55 5.78 11.08 -15.07
CA ASP A 55 6.10 12.27 -15.87
C ASP A 55 6.30 13.53 -15.01
N THR A 56 6.01 13.47 -13.71
CA THR A 56 6.15 14.60 -12.78
C THR A 56 7.55 14.64 -12.18
N ALA A 57 8.23 15.79 -12.29
CA ALA A 57 9.55 15.94 -11.68
C ALA A 57 9.44 15.98 -10.14
N PRO A 58 10.32 15.30 -9.38
CA PRO A 58 10.24 15.27 -7.92
C PRO A 58 10.24 16.64 -7.24
N ALA A 59 10.86 17.65 -7.86
CA ALA A 59 10.92 19.02 -7.35
C ALA A 59 9.58 19.79 -7.50
N ASP A 60 8.66 19.29 -8.32
CA ASP A 60 7.35 19.90 -8.57
C ASP A 60 6.24 19.31 -7.68
N ILE A 61 6.57 18.34 -6.82
CA ILE A 61 5.63 17.68 -5.91
C ILE A 61 5.70 18.37 -4.54
N ASP A 62 4.58 18.89 -4.06
CA ASP A 62 4.51 19.52 -2.74
C ASP A 62 4.48 18.50 -1.59
N ASP A 63 4.81 18.95 -0.37
CA ASP A 63 4.92 18.11 0.82
C ASP A 63 3.60 17.37 1.15
N GLU A 64 2.45 17.99 0.89
CA GLU A 64 1.14 17.37 1.13
C GLU A 64 0.91 16.20 0.16
N THR A 65 1.26 16.38 -1.11
CA THR A 65 1.21 15.34 -2.13
C THR A 65 2.22 14.24 -1.84
N LEU A 66 3.44 14.57 -1.37
CA LEU A 66 4.43 13.56 -0.95
C LEU A 66 3.92 12.72 0.22
N ALA A 67 3.30 13.34 1.23
CA ALA A 67 2.69 12.61 2.35
C ALA A 67 1.54 11.70 1.88
N LEU A 68 0.76 12.15 0.89
CA LEU A 68 -0.28 11.33 0.28
C LEU A 68 0.31 10.15 -0.49
N LEU A 69 1.34 10.36 -1.32
CA LEU A 69 2.04 9.29 -2.05
C LEU A 69 2.63 8.25 -1.10
N TRP A 70 3.26 8.69 -0.02
CA TRP A 70 3.77 7.81 1.03
C TRP A 70 2.66 6.96 1.65
N THR A 71 1.56 7.61 2.03
CA THR A 71 0.41 6.93 2.66
C THR A 71 -0.22 5.93 1.71
N MET A 72 -0.46 6.33 0.46
CA MET A 72 -1.05 5.47 -0.56
C MET A 72 -0.14 4.30 -0.88
N GLY A 73 1.16 4.53 -1.12
CA GLY A 73 2.12 3.45 -1.34
C GLY A 73 2.18 2.48 -0.17
N SER A 74 2.08 2.96 1.08
CA SER A 74 2.07 2.10 2.26
C SER A 74 0.84 1.20 2.31
N ILE A 75 -0.33 1.74 1.95
CA ILE A 75 -1.57 0.97 1.85
C ILE A 75 -1.46 -0.07 0.75
N LEU A 76 -1.02 0.32 -0.46
CA LEU A 76 -0.87 -0.60 -1.59
C LEU A 76 0.12 -1.73 -1.26
N ARG A 77 1.23 -1.41 -0.58
CA ARG A 77 2.20 -2.40 -0.13
C ARG A 77 1.59 -3.37 0.87
N TRP A 78 0.88 -2.85 1.87
CA TRP A 78 0.16 -3.70 2.82
C TRP A 78 -0.86 -4.61 2.14
N MET A 79 -1.58 -4.10 1.13
CA MET A 79 -2.51 -4.90 0.34
C MET A 79 -1.80 -6.01 -0.44
N LEU A 80 -0.64 -5.72 -1.05
CA LEU A 80 0.20 -6.71 -1.73
C LEU A 80 0.70 -7.82 -0.80
N ASP A 81 1.10 -7.46 0.42
CA ASP A 81 1.68 -8.40 1.37
C ASP A 81 0.62 -9.27 2.07
N GLU A 82 -0.56 -8.72 2.36
CA GLU A 82 -1.53 -9.35 3.28
C GLU A 82 -2.83 -9.81 2.62
N LEU A 83 -3.22 -9.23 1.47
CA LEU A 83 -4.50 -9.52 0.83
C LEU A 83 -4.35 -10.42 -0.39
N PRO A 84 -5.40 -11.19 -0.74
CA PRO A 84 -5.41 -11.96 -1.96
C PRO A 84 -5.87 -11.04 -3.09
N LEU A 85 -4.92 -10.58 -3.87
CA LEU A 85 -5.18 -9.55 -4.87
C LEU A 85 -5.76 -10.10 -6.18
N GLN A 86 -5.82 -11.43 -6.36
CA GLN A 86 -6.29 -12.07 -7.60
C GLN A 86 -7.74 -12.61 -7.50
N GLY A 87 -8.62 -11.90 -6.81
CA GLY A 87 -10.04 -12.30 -6.66
C GLY A 87 -10.28 -13.45 -5.67
N GLU A 88 -9.25 -13.95 -4.99
CA GLU A 88 -9.37 -15.04 -4.00
C GLU A 88 -10.08 -14.57 -2.71
N THR A 89 -10.34 -13.26 -2.54
CA THR A 89 -11.29 -12.76 -1.54
C THR A 89 -12.72 -13.29 -1.76
N THR A 90 -13.04 -13.69 -3.00
CA THR A 90 -14.30 -14.38 -3.33
C THR A 90 -14.22 -15.89 -3.16
N ASP A 91 -13.02 -16.44 -2.90
CA ASP A 91 -12.83 -17.85 -2.56
C ASP A 91 -13.19 -18.11 -1.08
N PRO A 92 -14.28 -18.86 -0.80
CA PRO A 92 -14.69 -19.16 0.56
C PRO A 92 -13.63 -19.92 1.38
N GLU A 93 -12.76 -20.68 0.72
CA GLU A 93 -11.69 -21.45 1.39
C GLU A 93 -10.53 -20.56 1.79
N TRP A 94 -10.13 -19.60 0.96
CA TRP A 94 -9.14 -18.60 1.33
C TRP A 94 -9.59 -17.79 2.56
N LEU A 95 -10.85 -17.34 2.56
CA LEU A 95 -11.43 -16.60 3.69
C LEU A 95 -11.47 -17.45 4.96
N ARG A 96 -11.84 -18.73 4.84
CA ARG A 96 -11.88 -19.67 5.96
C ARG A 96 -10.48 -19.88 6.56
N GLN A 97 -9.45 -20.06 5.73
CA GLN A 97 -8.06 -20.24 6.19
C GLN A 97 -7.53 -19.00 6.91
N ARG A 98 -7.81 -17.79 6.39
CA ARG A 98 -7.41 -16.55 7.07
C ARG A 98 -8.13 -16.34 8.40
N LEU A 99 -9.43 -16.64 8.48
CA LEU A 99 -10.18 -16.58 9.75
C LEU A 99 -9.65 -17.58 10.79
N GLN A 100 -9.16 -18.74 10.37
CA GLN A 100 -8.54 -19.72 11.27
C GLN A 100 -7.20 -19.21 11.84
N LEU A 101 -6.37 -18.57 11.00
CA LEU A 101 -5.13 -17.93 11.43
C LEU A 101 -5.39 -16.77 12.39
N TRP A 102 -6.42 -15.95 12.12
CA TRP A 102 -6.77 -14.78 12.94
C TRP A 102 -7.47 -15.14 14.27
N SER A 103 -8.28 -16.19 14.28
CA SER A 103 -8.97 -16.66 15.50
C SER A 103 -8.09 -17.48 16.43
N GLY A 104 -6.82 -17.72 16.08
CA GLY A 104 -5.89 -18.53 16.87
C GLY A 104 -6.33 -19.99 16.99
N THR A 105 -7.21 -20.49 16.12
CA THR A 105 -7.62 -21.90 16.13
C THR A 105 -6.56 -22.84 15.55
N VAL A 106 -5.54 -22.29 14.87
CA VAL A 106 -4.32 -23.01 14.52
C VAL A 106 -3.18 -22.51 15.42
N GLY A 107 -3.39 -22.61 16.73
CA GLY A 107 -2.35 -22.54 17.73
C GLY A 107 -1.88 -23.96 18.07
N ASP A 108 -0.76 -24.35 17.47
CA ASP A 108 0.23 -25.25 18.06
C ASP A 108 -0.18 -26.71 18.37
N GLU A 109 -0.24 -27.56 17.33
CA GLU A 109 -0.08 -29.02 17.49
C GLU A 109 1.23 -29.50 16.85
N SER A 110 2.35 -28.82 17.10
CA SER A 110 3.67 -29.32 16.69
C SER A 110 4.70 -29.13 17.79
N GLN A 111 4.75 -30.18 18.62
CA GLN A 111 5.86 -30.72 19.43
C GLN A 111 7.22 -30.01 19.36
#